data_AF-A0A8T5WPS7-F1
#
_entry.id   AF-A0A8T5WPS7-F1
#
_cell.length_a   1.000
_cell.length_b   1.000
_cell.length_c   1.000
_cell.angle_alpha   90.00
_cell.angle_beta   90.00
_cell.angle_gamma   90.00
#
_symmetry.space_group_name_H-M   'P 1'
#
loop_
_entity.id
_entity.type
_entity.pdbx_description
1 polymer ?
#
loop_
_entity_poly.entity_id
_entity_poly.type
_entity_poly.pdbx_seq_one_letter_code
_entity_poly.pdbx_strand_id
1 'polypeptide(L)'
;MRSKTNDTGALLISNGNETEIALGYSTLYGDMCGGISVIGDLSKRDVYKVAAYVNEKYGREIIPKETFTIKPSAELSEGQYDPFDYDVVAPLVGEFVDHRKSPQELITEFRSKTLNKEAFTPDASGKTIYDKYTEVTFKKLVLDTYKLFQKSVYKRLQGPPIIAVSERAFGFDLRETILNQWRP
;
A
#
# COMPACT_ATOMS: atom_id res chain seq x y z
N MET A 1 8.34 -19.80 12.14
CA MET A 1 8.95 -19.33 10.87
C MET A 1 10.42 -19.01 11.03
N ARG A 2 10.81 -18.03 11.87
CA ARG A 2 12.23 -17.63 12.09
C ARG A 2 13.19 -18.78 12.45
N SER A 3 12.81 -19.69 13.33
CA SER A 3 13.67 -20.86 13.68
C SER A 3 13.92 -21.75 12.46
N LYS A 4 12.88 -22.07 11.68
CA LYS A 4 13.00 -22.89 10.47
C LYS A 4 13.88 -22.25 9.39
N THR A 5 13.88 -20.92 9.30
CA THR A 5 14.76 -20.19 8.39
C THR A 5 16.23 -20.32 8.81
N ASN A 6 16.51 -20.18 10.11
CA ASN A 6 17.87 -20.35 10.65
C ASN A 6 18.38 -21.79 10.48
N ASP A 7 17.52 -22.78 10.75
CA ASP A 7 17.89 -24.20 10.67
C ASP A 7 18.22 -24.64 9.23
N THR A 8 17.65 -23.96 8.23
CA THR A 8 17.85 -24.26 6.80
C THR A 8 18.86 -23.34 6.11
N GLY A 9 19.33 -22.29 6.78
CA GLY A 9 20.14 -21.24 6.16
C GLY A 9 19.41 -20.43 5.09
N ALA A 10 18.08 -20.49 5.05
CA ALA A 10 17.28 -19.76 4.08
C ALA A 10 17.17 -18.25 4.44
N LEU A 11 16.73 -17.44 3.48
CA LEU A 11 16.33 -16.05 3.72
C LEU A 11 14.81 -15.97 3.85
N LEU A 12 14.32 -15.34 4.92
CA LEU A 12 12.89 -15.08 5.07
C LEU A 12 12.51 -13.87 4.19
N ILE A 13 11.50 -14.02 3.33
CA ILE A 13 10.99 -12.94 2.50
C ILE A 13 9.67 -12.43 3.12
N SER A 14 9.55 -11.11 3.27
CA SER A 14 8.29 -10.47 3.65
C SER A 14 7.43 -10.20 2.42
N ASN A 15 6.11 -10.27 2.58
CA ASN A 15 5.09 -10.11 1.55
C ASN A 15 4.29 -8.81 1.67
N GLY A 16 4.74 -7.85 2.50
CA GLY A 16 4.08 -6.55 2.62
C GLY A 16 4.27 -5.70 1.37
N ASN A 17 3.18 -5.17 0.82
CA ASN A 17 3.20 -4.24 -0.31
C ASN A 17 3.32 -2.78 0.16
N GLU A 18 3.54 -1.85 -0.78
CA GLU A 18 3.79 -0.44 -0.49
C GLU A 18 2.67 0.18 0.36
N THR A 19 1.40 -0.08 0.03
CA THR A 19 0.25 0.51 0.74
C THR A 19 0.17 0.00 2.19
N GLU A 20 0.44 -1.28 2.42
CA GLU A 20 0.47 -1.87 3.77
C GLU A 20 1.64 -1.29 4.60
N ILE A 21 2.81 -1.16 3.99
CA ILE A 21 4.00 -0.56 4.61
C ILE A 21 3.76 0.92 4.94
N ALA A 22 3.22 1.69 3.99
CA ALA A 22 2.91 3.10 4.13
C ALA A 22 1.90 3.37 5.25
N LEU A 23 0.89 2.51 5.39
CA LEU A 23 -0.14 2.66 6.42
C LEU A 23 0.18 1.90 7.71
N GLY A 24 1.26 1.13 7.74
CA GLY A 24 1.61 0.26 8.86
C GLY A 24 0.50 -0.76 9.16
N TYR A 25 -0.18 -1.22 8.12
CA TYR A 25 -1.21 -2.25 8.20
C TYR A 25 -0.57 -3.63 8.23
N SER A 26 0.06 -3.88 9.35
CA SER A 26 0.87 -5.07 9.58
C SER A 26 1.16 -5.17 11.06
N THR A 27 1.48 -6.38 11.49
CA THR A 27 1.92 -6.70 12.84
C THR A 27 3.44 -6.60 12.95
N LEU A 28 3.90 -5.74 13.86
CA LEU A 28 5.32 -5.72 14.19
C LEU A 28 5.74 -7.11 14.69
N TYR A 29 6.84 -7.61 14.13
CA TYR A 29 7.38 -8.94 14.43
C TYR A 29 6.49 -10.12 14.03
N GLY A 30 5.45 -9.89 13.23
CA GLY A 30 4.68 -10.93 12.54
C GLY A 30 4.99 -10.94 11.04
N ASP A 31 4.03 -10.55 10.23
CA ASP A 31 4.09 -10.41 8.76
C ASP A 31 5.16 -9.43 8.26
N MET A 32 5.51 -8.39 9.04
CA MET A 32 6.64 -7.52 8.69
C MET A 32 8.00 -8.21 8.80
N CYS A 33 8.09 -9.42 9.34
CA CYS A 33 9.39 -10.10 9.47
C CYS A 33 9.92 -10.58 8.12
N GLY A 34 11.17 -10.23 7.84
CA GLY A 34 11.92 -10.78 6.72
C GLY A 34 13.35 -10.25 6.72
N GLY A 35 14.19 -10.82 5.88
CA GLY A 35 15.47 -10.22 5.49
C GLY A 35 15.34 -9.29 4.28
N ILE A 36 14.26 -9.41 3.50
CA ILE A 36 13.94 -8.52 2.37
C ILE A 36 12.42 -8.51 2.11
N SER A 37 11.86 -7.37 1.69
CA SER A 37 10.53 -7.29 1.09
C SER A 37 10.64 -7.05 -0.41
N VAL A 38 10.35 -8.09 -1.19
CA VAL A 38 10.55 -8.08 -2.65
C VAL A 38 9.52 -7.20 -3.37
N ILE A 39 8.31 -7.11 -2.81
CA ILE A 39 7.19 -6.35 -3.37
C ILE A 39 6.87 -5.09 -2.56
N GLY A 40 7.77 -4.68 -1.65
CA GLY A 40 7.55 -3.59 -0.71
C GLY A 40 7.41 -2.20 -1.33
N ASP A 41 7.78 -2.06 -2.60
CA ASP A 41 7.66 -0.83 -3.39
C ASP A 41 6.64 -0.95 -4.53
N LEU A 42 5.79 -1.99 -4.47
CA LEU A 42 4.67 -2.16 -5.40
C LEU A 42 3.36 -1.82 -4.69
N SER A 43 2.52 -1.02 -5.35
CA SER A 43 1.14 -0.87 -4.92
C SER A 43 0.40 -2.22 -5.04
N LYS A 44 -0.71 -2.40 -4.30
CA LYS A 44 -1.53 -3.62 -4.43
C LYS A 44 -1.95 -3.89 -5.87
N ARG A 45 -2.22 -2.83 -6.64
CA ARG A 45 -2.62 -2.92 -8.05
C ARG A 45 -1.47 -3.43 -8.91
N ASP A 46 -0.24 -2.97 -8.64
CA ASP A 46 0.93 -3.42 -9.39
C ASP A 46 1.33 -4.83 -9.04
N VAL A 47 1.12 -5.28 -7.79
CA VAL A 47 1.27 -6.70 -7.42
C VAL A 47 0.35 -7.58 -8.30
N TYR A 48 -0.92 -7.19 -8.49
CA TYR A 48 -1.82 -7.93 -9.38
C TYR A 48 -1.39 -7.87 -10.85
N LYS A 49 -0.93 -6.72 -11.35
CA LYS A 49 -0.42 -6.61 -12.72
C LYS A 49 0.80 -7.50 -12.96
N VAL A 50 1.75 -7.51 -12.02
CA VAL A 50 2.94 -8.36 -12.07
C VAL A 50 2.54 -9.83 -12.02
N ALA A 51 1.60 -10.19 -11.16
CA ALA A 51 1.09 -11.56 -11.07
C ALA A 51 0.45 -12.04 -12.38
N ALA A 52 -0.38 -11.21 -13.00
CA ALA A 52 -0.99 -11.51 -14.29
C ALA A 52 0.08 -11.65 -15.40
N TYR A 53 1.04 -10.72 -15.43
CA TYR A 53 2.16 -10.75 -16.36
C TYR A 53 3.03 -12.01 -16.20
N VAL A 54 3.25 -12.51 -14.98
CA VAL A 54 3.97 -13.77 -14.76
C VAL A 54 3.25 -14.94 -15.43
N ASN A 55 1.94 -15.08 -15.23
CA ASN A 55 1.17 -16.14 -15.87
C ASN A 55 1.23 -16.06 -17.41
N GLU A 56 1.08 -14.85 -17.96
CA GLU A 56 1.18 -14.59 -19.39
C GLU A 56 2.56 -14.96 -19.94
N LYS A 57 3.62 -14.45 -19.31
CA LYS A 57 5.02 -14.66 -19.72
C LYS A 57 5.40 -16.13 -19.78
N TYR A 58 4.90 -16.95 -18.86
CA TYR A 58 5.20 -18.38 -18.81
C TYR A 58 4.16 -19.26 -19.51
N GLY A 59 3.10 -18.67 -20.09
CA GLY A 59 2.05 -19.39 -20.81
C GLY A 59 1.32 -20.45 -19.98
N ARG A 60 1.36 -20.33 -18.65
CA ARG A 60 0.75 -21.28 -17.70
C ARG A 60 0.35 -20.59 -16.41
N GLU A 61 -0.56 -21.21 -15.69
CA GLU A 61 -0.99 -20.75 -14.37
C GLU A 61 0.09 -21.09 -13.33
N ILE A 62 0.94 -20.10 -13.02
CA ILE A 62 1.88 -20.15 -11.90
C ILE A 62 1.21 -19.58 -10.64
N ILE A 63 0.46 -18.50 -10.81
CA ILE A 63 -0.34 -17.86 -9.77
C ILE A 63 -1.81 -18.23 -10.04
N PRO A 64 -2.50 -18.89 -9.10
CA PRO A 64 -3.89 -19.32 -9.30
C PRO A 64 -4.81 -18.16 -9.67
N LYS A 65 -5.78 -18.41 -10.57
CA LYS A 65 -6.74 -17.38 -11.01
C LYS A 65 -7.62 -16.91 -9.86
N GLU A 66 -7.89 -17.78 -8.90
CA GLU A 66 -8.65 -17.50 -7.70
C GLU A 66 -8.03 -16.35 -6.90
N THR A 67 -6.69 -16.27 -6.87
CA THR A 67 -5.93 -15.20 -6.18
C THR A 67 -6.32 -13.80 -6.66
N PHE A 68 -6.74 -13.64 -7.93
CA PHE A 68 -7.17 -12.35 -8.47
C PHE A 68 -8.61 -11.98 -8.11
N THR A 69 -9.41 -12.96 -7.67
CA THR A 69 -10.84 -12.78 -7.34
C THR A 69 -11.12 -12.73 -5.85
N ILE A 70 -10.19 -13.24 -5.03
CA ILE A 70 -10.29 -13.20 -3.57
C ILE A 70 -10.23 -11.73 -3.13
N LYS A 71 -11.25 -11.30 -2.39
CA LYS A 71 -11.27 -9.97 -1.80
C LYS A 71 -10.14 -9.86 -0.75
N PRO A 72 -9.33 -8.80 -0.76
CA PRO A 72 -8.30 -8.58 0.25
C PRO A 72 -8.89 -8.64 1.66
N SER A 73 -8.33 -9.52 2.49
CA SER A 73 -8.80 -9.84 3.84
C SER A 73 -7.63 -10.37 4.64
N ALA A 74 -7.48 -9.90 5.89
CA ALA A 74 -6.56 -10.50 6.84
C ALA A 74 -7.17 -11.81 7.35
N GLU A 75 -6.53 -12.95 7.05
CA GLU A 75 -6.97 -14.32 7.39
C GLU A 75 -6.92 -14.66 8.89
N LEU A 76 -7.24 -13.71 9.78
CA LEU A 76 -7.21 -13.88 11.23
C LEU A 76 -8.58 -14.23 11.81
N SER A 77 -9.69 -14.04 11.06
CA SER A 77 -11.05 -14.45 11.42
C SER A 77 -12.02 -14.42 10.23
N GLU A 78 -13.06 -15.26 10.24
CA GLU A 78 -14.13 -15.22 9.22
C GLU A 78 -14.79 -13.82 9.16
N GLY A 79 -14.77 -13.19 7.99
CA GLY A 79 -15.40 -11.88 7.75
C GLY A 79 -14.54 -10.65 8.03
N GLN A 80 -13.25 -10.81 8.34
CA GLN A 80 -12.34 -9.68 8.54
C GLN A 80 -11.82 -9.12 7.21
N TYR A 81 -12.42 -8.03 6.73
CA TYR A 81 -11.92 -7.31 5.55
C TYR A 81 -10.96 -6.19 5.97
N ASP A 82 -10.02 -5.85 5.08
CA ASP A 82 -9.17 -4.68 5.28
C ASP A 82 -10.04 -3.41 5.41
N PRO A 83 -9.73 -2.49 6.33
CA PRO A 83 -10.62 -1.37 6.65
C PRO A 83 -10.59 -0.26 5.59
N PHE A 84 -9.91 -0.46 4.45
CA PHE A 84 -9.73 0.54 3.42
C PHE A 84 -10.04 0.00 2.01
N ASP A 85 -10.60 0.89 1.19
CA ASP A 85 -10.76 0.68 -0.25
C ASP A 85 -9.41 0.90 -0.93
N TYR A 86 -8.73 -0.18 -1.32
CA TYR A 86 -7.43 -0.11 -2.00
C TYR A 86 -7.48 0.67 -3.31
N ASP A 87 -8.63 0.72 -4.01
CA ASP A 87 -8.76 1.47 -5.25
C ASP A 87 -8.67 3.00 -5.04
N VAL A 88 -8.82 3.45 -3.79
CA VAL A 88 -8.72 4.86 -3.41
C VAL A 88 -7.51 5.12 -2.54
N VAL A 89 -7.25 4.24 -1.57
CA VAL A 89 -6.21 4.42 -0.57
C VAL A 89 -4.82 4.16 -1.14
N ALA A 90 -4.64 3.17 -2.03
CA ALA A 90 -3.34 2.96 -2.66
C ALA A 90 -2.93 4.16 -3.55
N PRO A 91 -3.82 4.72 -4.41
CA PRO A 91 -3.54 5.98 -5.10
C PRO A 91 -3.22 7.15 -4.15
N LEU A 92 -3.97 7.31 -3.05
CA LEU A 92 -3.65 8.35 -2.06
C LEU A 92 -2.25 8.20 -1.48
N VAL A 93 -1.82 6.97 -1.17
CA VAL A 93 -0.46 6.69 -0.71
C VAL A 93 0.56 7.08 -1.78
N GLY A 94 0.36 6.69 -3.04
CA GLY A 94 1.24 7.10 -4.14
C GLY A 94 1.34 8.62 -4.29
N GLU A 95 0.24 9.37 -4.15
CA GLU A 95 0.28 10.83 -4.20
C GLU A 95 1.08 11.45 -3.02
N PHE A 96 1.04 10.83 -1.83
CA PHE A 96 1.85 11.25 -0.69
C PHE A 96 3.34 10.89 -0.86
N VAL A 97 3.62 9.71 -1.41
CA VAL A 97 4.98 9.18 -1.56
C VAL A 97 5.60 9.75 -2.84
N ASP A 98 5.14 9.32 -4.01
CA ASP A 98 5.74 9.68 -5.29
C ASP A 98 5.58 11.16 -5.63
N HIS A 99 4.44 11.77 -5.33
CA HIS A 99 4.17 13.17 -5.70
C HIS A 99 4.37 14.17 -4.57
N ARG A 100 4.58 13.71 -3.33
CA ARG A 100 4.80 14.55 -2.13
C ARG A 100 3.68 15.58 -1.91
N LYS A 101 2.46 15.27 -2.36
CA LYS A 101 1.31 16.17 -2.19
C LYS A 101 0.89 16.25 -0.74
N SER A 102 0.50 17.43 -0.30
CA SER A 102 -0.14 17.64 0.98
C SER A 102 -1.61 17.18 0.97
N PRO A 103 -2.20 16.87 2.14
CA PRO A 103 -3.64 16.63 2.25
C PRO A 103 -4.49 17.76 1.63
N GLN A 104 -4.08 19.01 1.81
CA GLN A 104 -4.78 20.18 1.32
C GLN A 104 -4.79 20.27 -0.20
N GLU A 105 -3.67 19.91 -0.86
CA GLU A 105 -3.60 19.85 -2.32
C GLU A 105 -4.57 18.80 -2.86
N LEU A 106 -4.56 17.58 -2.31
CA LEU A 106 -5.48 16.52 -2.73
C LEU A 106 -6.95 16.88 -2.52
N ILE A 107 -7.28 17.50 -1.39
CA ILE A 107 -8.64 17.99 -1.13
C ILE A 107 -9.04 19.06 -2.17
N THR A 108 -8.12 19.96 -2.51
CA THR A 108 -8.36 21.01 -3.51
C THR A 108 -8.57 20.41 -4.90
N GLU A 109 -7.70 19.48 -5.31
CA GLU A 109 -7.81 18.76 -6.58
C GLU A 109 -9.11 17.95 -6.68
N PHE A 110 -9.58 17.37 -5.57
CA PHE A 110 -10.88 16.70 -5.54
C PHE A 110 -12.02 17.69 -5.80
N ARG A 111 -11.99 18.89 -5.20
CA ARG A 111 -13.01 19.92 -5.39
C ARG A 111 -13.05 20.45 -6.83
N SER A 112 -11.88 20.65 -7.44
CA SER A 112 -11.76 21.08 -8.84
C SER A 112 -11.94 19.94 -9.84
N LYS A 113 -12.10 18.69 -9.39
CA LYS A 113 -12.15 17.49 -10.23
C LYS A 113 -10.91 17.29 -11.10
N THR A 114 -9.74 17.62 -10.57
CA THR A 114 -8.44 17.55 -11.24
C THR A 114 -7.50 16.53 -10.62
N LEU A 115 -8.03 15.54 -9.88
CA LEU A 115 -7.21 14.43 -9.39
C LEU A 115 -6.58 13.67 -10.55
N ASN A 116 -5.43 13.05 -10.30
CA ASN A 116 -4.73 12.24 -11.28
C ASN A 116 -5.61 11.08 -11.76
N LYS A 117 -6.04 11.14 -13.03
CA LYS A 117 -6.95 10.16 -13.63
C LYS A 117 -6.31 8.78 -13.80
N GLU A 118 -4.99 8.72 -13.90
CA GLU A 118 -4.25 7.46 -14.04
C GLU A 118 -4.15 6.74 -12.70
N ALA A 119 -4.01 7.49 -11.61
CA ALA A 119 -3.98 6.95 -10.25
C ALA A 119 -5.40 6.56 -9.78
N PHE A 120 -6.37 7.48 -9.91
CA PHE A 120 -7.76 7.30 -9.46
C PHE A 120 -8.66 6.78 -10.59
N THR A 121 -8.41 5.54 -11.01
CA THR A 121 -9.23 4.90 -12.03
C THR A 121 -10.61 4.50 -11.50
N PRO A 122 -11.64 4.40 -12.36
CA PRO A 122 -12.92 3.83 -11.99
C PRO A 122 -12.78 2.40 -11.45
N ASP A 123 -13.70 2.02 -10.56
CA ASP A 123 -13.78 0.63 -10.09
C ASP A 123 -14.29 -0.33 -11.19
N ALA A 124 -14.34 -1.62 -10.87
CA ALA A 124 -14.87 -2.64 -11.78
C ALA A 124 -16.34 -2.40 -12.20
N SER A 125 -17.09 -1.57 -11.47
CA SER A 125 -18.46 -1.15 -11.81
C SER A 125 -18.52 0.17 -12.59
N GLY A 126 -17.36 0.77 -12.93
CA GLY A 126 -17.25 2.03 -13.65
C GLY A 126 -17.51 3.28 -12.79
N LYS A 127 -17.65 3.16 -11.47
CA LYS A 127 -17.86 4.32 -10.59
C LYS A 127 -16.54 5.04 -10.33
N THR A 128 -16.55 6.36 -10.51
CA THR A 128 -15.40 7.21 -10.23
C THR A 128 -15.33 7.54 -8.74
N ILE A 129 -14.17 8.05 -8.30
CA ILE A 129 -14.02 8.56 -6.93
C ILE A 129 -15.04 9.66 -6.59
N TYR A 130 -15.45 10.46 -7.58
CA TYR A 130 -16.42 11.53 -7.42
C TYR A 130 -17.85 11.02 -7.24
N ASP A 131 -18.14 9.80 -7.69
CA ASP A 131 -19.44 9.15 -7.47
C ASP A 131 -19.48 8.45 -6.11
N LYS A 132 -18.31 7.96 -5.65
CA LYS A 132 -18.16 7.24 -4.39
C LYS A 132 -18.09 8.17 -3.16
N TYR A 133 -17.55 9.37 -3.31
CA TYR A 133 -17.28 10.27 -2.19
C TYR A 133 -17.88 11.66 -2.40
N THR A 134 -18.30 12.26 -1.29
CA THR A 134 -18.59 13.70 -1.21
C THR A 134 -17.32 14.44 -0.79
N GLU A 135 -17.28 15.76 -0.94
CA GLU A 135 -16.14 16.57 -0.48
C GLU A 135 -15.84 16.33 1.02
N VAL A 136 -16.88 16.21 1.84
CA VAL A 136 -16.76 15.99 3.29
C VAL A 136 -16.16 14.62 3.60
N THR A 137 -16.66 13.56 2.94
CA THR A 137 -16.18 12.20 3.19
C THR A 137 -14.78 11.97 2.62
N PHE A 138 -14.48 12.54 1.44
CA PHE A 138 -13.15 12.50 0.85
C PHE A 138 -12.13 13.24 1.71
N LYS A 139 -12.45 14.46 2.17
CA LYS A 139 -11.58 15.21 3.09
C LYS A 139 -11.26 14.41 4.36
N LYS A 140 -12.26 13.77 4.95
CA LYS A 140 -12.06 12.91 6.11
C LYS A 140 -11.11 11.75 5.79
N LEU A 141 -11.33 11.05 4.67
CA LEU A 141 -10.50 9.95 4.21
C LEU A 141 -9.04 10.37 4.03
N VAL A 142 -8.77 11.47 3.31
CA VAL A 142 -7.41 11.97 3.07
C VAL A 142 -6.70 12.27 4.38
N LEU A 143 -7.37 12.94 5.33
CA LEU A 143 -6.79 13.30 6.62
C LEU A 143 -6.54 12.07 7.50
N ASP A 144 -7.47 11.13 7.53
CA ASP A 144 -7.33 9.88 8.30
C ASP A 144 -6.19 9.01 7.75
N THR A 145 -6.11 8.87 6.41
CA THR A 145 -5.02 8.16 5.73
C THR A 145 -3.68 8.84 5.98
N TYR A 146 -3.59 10.17 5.86
CA TYR A 146 -2.34 10.90 6.12
C TYR A 146 -1.90 10.80 7.59
N LYS A 147 -2.84 10.87 8.53
CA LYS A 147 -2.55 10.66 9.95
C LYS A 147 -2.03 9.26 10.24
N LEU A 148 -2.60 8.24 9.59
CA LEU A 148 -2.13 6.87 9.70
C LEU A 148 -0.74 6.72 9.08
N PHE A 149 -0.54 7.25 7.88
CA PHE A 149 0.75 7.30 7.20
C PHE A 149 1.85 7.88 8.10
N GLN A 150 1.60 9.03 8.71
CA GLN A 150 2.53 9.66 9.66
C GLN A 150 2.75 8.81 10.92
N LYS A 151 1.70 8.23 11.49
CA LYS A 151 1.83 7.38 12.68
C LYS A 151 2.60 6.09 12.41
N SER A 152 2.64 5.61 11.18
CA SER A 152 3.21 4.29 10.86
C SER A 152 4.72 4.30 10.58
N VAL A 153 5.37 5.46 10.67
CA VAL A 153 6.84 5.61 10.50
C VAL A 153 7.62 4.62 11.37
N TYR A 154 7.24 4.46 12.65
CA TYR A 154 7.96 3.55 13.55
C TYR A 154 7.95 2.10 13.07
N LYS A 155 6.90 1.67 12.36
CA LYS A 155 6.85 0.33 11.77
C LYS A 155 7.74 0.25 10.53
N ARG A 156 7.66 1.24 9.64
CA ARG A 156 8.48 1.29 8.42
C ARG A 156 9.97 1.23 8.70
N LEU A 157 10.43 1.98 9.70
CA LEU A 157 11.85 2.01 10.08
C LEU A 157 12.37 0.69 10.65
N GLN A 158 11.49 -0.19 11.12
CA GLN A 158 11.83 -1.52 11.64
C GLN A 158 11.56 -2.64 10.61
N GLY A 159 11.03 -2.29 9.43
CA GLY A 159 10.77 -3.23 8.36
C GLY A 159 12.07 -3.69 7.68
N PRO A 160 12.01 -4.81 6.94
CA PRO A 160 13.12 -5.26 6.11
C PRO A 160 13.42 -4.26 4.99
N PRO A 161 14.65 -4.27 4.43
CA PRO A 161 14.93 -3.52 3.21
C PRO A 161 13.98 -3.93 2.08
N ILE A 162 13.63 -2.96 1.24
CA ILE A 162 12.76 -3.16 0.07
C ILE A 162 13.59 -3.09 -1.22
N ILE A 163 13.08 -3.70 -2.29
CA ILE A 163 13.63 -3.48 -3.64
C ILE A 163 12.95 -2.25 -4.23
N ALA A 164 13.72 -1.17 -4.43
CA ALA A 164 13.21 0.05 -5.04
C ALA A 164 12.99 -0.13 -6.55
N VAL A 165 11.80 0.17 -7.01
CA VAL A 165 11.37 0.21 -8.42
C VAL A 165 10.72 1.55 -8.79
N SER A 166 10.17 2.27 -7.82
CA SER A 166 9.66 3.64 -7.93
C SER A 166 10.80 4.66 -7.80
N GLU A 167 10.55 5.89 -8.27
CA GLU A 167 11.51 6.98 -8.10
C GLU A 167 11.69 7.40 -6.63
N ARG A 168 10.68 7.17 -5.78
CA ARG A 168 10.62 7.71 -4.40
C ARG A 168 10.32 6.65 -3.33
N ALA A 169 10.93 5.48 -3.48
CA ALA A 169 10.79 4.35 -2.56
C ALA A 169 11.16 4.68 -1.10
N PHE A 170 10.49 3.98 -0.16
CA PHE A 170 10.79 4.09 1.27
C PHE A 170 12.22 3.64 1.61
N GLY A 171 12.84 4.30 2.61
CA GLY A 171 14.17 3.96 3.11
C GLY A 171 15.34 4.49 2.29
N PHE A 172 15.08 5.01 1.07
CA PHE A 172 16.10 5.66 0.24
C PHE A 172 15.86 7.17 0.11
N ASP A 173 14.69 7.57 -0.40
CA ASP A 173 14.39 8.97 -0.72
C ASP A 173 13.68 9.71 0.42
N LEU A 174 12.66 9.08 1.01
CA LEU A 174 11.85 9.70 2.05
C LEU A 174 12.53 9.58 3.44
N ARG A 175 13.07 10.69 3.95
CA ARG A 175 13.55 10.78 5.34
C ARG A 175 12.40 11.15 6.28
N GLU A 176 12.08 10.24 7.19
CA GLU A 176 10.96 10.40 8.12
C GLU A 176 11.42 10.39 9.58
N THR A 177 10.68 11.10 10.43
CA THR A 177 10.89 11.12 11.89
C THR A 177 9.73 10.43 12.58
N ILE A 178 10.00 9.58 13.58
CA ILE A 178 8.96 8.90 14.37
C ILE A 178 8.08 9.91 15.13
N LEU A 179 8.70 10.96 15.68
CA LEU A 179 8.02 12.07 16.34
C LEU A 179 7.69 13.16 15.32
N ASN A 180 6.61 12.97 14.54
CA ASN A 180 6.21 13.87 13.46
C ASN A 180 4.89 14.63 13.71
N GLN A 181 4.36 14.58 14.93
CA GLN A 181 3.12 15.30 15.30
C GLN A 181 3.36 16.70 15.87
N TRP A 182 4.54 17.28 15.66
CA TRP A 182 4.80 18.64 16.12
C TRP A 182 3.93 19.63 15.36
N ARG A 183 3.12 20.39 16.10
CA ARG A 183 2.38 21.54 15.60
C ARG A 183 2.98 22.77 16.28
N PRO A 184 3.49 23.76 15.52
CA PRO A 184 3.97 25.03 16.08
C PRO A 184 2.88 25.76 16.86
#